data_AF-A0A956IZ67-F1
#
_entry.id   AF-A0A956IZ67-F1
#
_cell.length_a   1.000
_cell.length_b   1.000
_cell.length_c   1.000
_cell.angle_alpha   90.00
_cell.angle_beta   90.00
_cell.angle_gamma   90.00
#
_symmetry.space_group_name_H-M   'P 1'
#
loop_
_entity.id
_entity.type
_entity.pdbx_description
1 polymer ?
#
loop_
_entity_poly.entity_id
_entity_poly.type
_entity_poly.pdbx_seq_one_letter_code
_entity_poly.pdbx_strand_id
1 'polypeptide(L)' 'MRGLLASKQAVVGLSLLLLFALIAIVGPYLVQDPTAFAGVPLEPPSGAHWLGTNGQGQDVLAQTIAGARMSLLVGFA' A
#
# COMPACT_ATOMS: atom_id res chain seq x y z
N MET A 1 8.44 3.05 -28.47
CA MET A 1 7.29 3.30 -27.57
C MET A 1 5.93 2.82 -28.11
N ARG A 2 5.64 2.88 -29.42
CA ARG A 2 4.33 2.44 -29.98
C ARG A 2 3.97 0.95 -29.77
N GLY A 3 4.96 0.06 -29.66
CA GLY A 3 4.72 -1.38 -29.43
C GLY A 3 4.32 -1.74 -27.98
N LEU A 4 4.66 -0.91 -26.99
CA LEU A 4 4.39 -1.22 -25.57
C LEU A 4 2.90 -1.06 -25.22
N LEU A 5 2.22 -0.09 -25.84
CA LEU A 5 0.77 0.13 -25.67
C LEU A 5 -0.09 -0.77 -26.57
N ALA A 6 0.53 -1.52 -27.49
CA ALA A 6 -0.19 -2.40 -28.42
C ALA A 6 -0.50 -3.78 -27.81
N SER A 7 0.24 -4.21 -26.77
CA SER A 7 0.00 -5.50 -26.12
C SER A 7 -0.87 -5.33 -24.87
N LYS A 8 -1.98 -6.08 -24.81
CA LYS A 8 -2.90 -6.08 -23.67
C LYS A 8 -2.17 -6.42 -22.36
N GLN A 9 -1.18 -7.30 -22.41
CA GLN A 9 -0.37 -7.72 -21.27
C GLN A 9 0.49 -6.56 -20.72
N ALA A 10 1.15 -5.80 -21.60
CA ALA A 10 1.96 -4.66 -21.19
C ALA A 10 1.10 -3.54 -20.59
N VAL A 11 -0.10 -3.30 -21.14
CA VAL A 11 -1.05 -2.33 -20.57
C VAL A 11 -1.51 -2.74 -19.17
N VAL A 12 -1.82 -4.03 -18.95
CA VAL A 12 -2.21 -4.53 -17.62
C VAL A 12 -1.06 -4.39 -16.62
N GLY A 13 0.16 -4.81 -17.00
CA GLY A 13 1.33 -4.68 -16.13
C GLY A 13 1.64 -3.23 -15.78
N LEU A 14 1.61 -2.32 -16.78
CA LEU A 14 1.82 -0.90 -16.56
C LEU A 14 0.74 -0.27 -15.68
N SER A 15 -0.52 -0.66 -15.88
CA SER A 15 -1.64 -0.17 -15.05
C SER A 15 -1.49 -0.57 -13.59
N LEU A 16 -1.09 -1.82 -13.31
CA LEU A 16 -0.83 -2.30 -11.95
C LEU A 16 0.34 -1.57 -11.30
N LEU A 17 1.43 -1.37 -12.05
CA LEU A 17 2.59 -0.64 -11.56
C LEU A 17 2.24 0.82 -11.21
N LEU A 18 1.47 1.49 -12.08
CA LEU A 18 0.99 2.85 -11.83
C LEU A 18 0.04 2.90 -10.62
N LEU A 19 -0.83 1.90 -10.44
CA LEU A 19 -1.70 1.80 -9.26
C LEU A 19 -0.88 1.69 -7.97
N PHE A 20 0.10 0.79 -7.92
CA PHE A 20 0.96 0.65 -6.73
C PHE A 20 1.82 1.89 -6.50
N ALA A 21 2.34 2.52 -7.56
CA ALA A 21 3.08 3.78 -7.45
C ALA A 21 2.19 4.90 -6.88
N LEU A 22 0.94 5.00 -7.33
CA LEU A 22 -0.02 5.95 -6.80
C LEU A 22 -0.30 5.70 -5.31
N ILE A 23 -0.51 4.44 -4.91
CA ILE A 23 -0.71 4.07 -3.50
C ILE A 23 0.53 4.40 -2.66
N ALA A 24 1.73 4.12 -3.16
CA ALA A 24 2.97 4.39 -2.42
C ALA A 24 3.27 5.88 -2.26
N ILE A 25 2.85 6.72 -3.21
CA ILE A 25 3.05 8.18 -3.17
C ILE A 25 1.95 8.85 -2.34
N VAL A 26 0.68 8.52 -2.60
CA VAL A 26 -0.47 9.20 -1.99
C VAL A 26 -0.87 8.56 -0.67
N GLY A 27 -0.78 7.23 -0.57
CA GLY A 27 -1.22 6.46 0.60
C GLY A 27 -0.62 6.93 1.92
N PRO A 28 0.70 7.23 2.04
CA PRO A 28 1.28 7.71 3.29
C PRO A 28 0.64 8.99 3.85
N TYR A 29 -0.02 9.79 3.02
CA TYR A 29 -0.75 11.00 3.46
C TYR A 29 -2.19 10.72 3.91
N LEU A 30 -2.71 9.51 3.64
CA LEU A 30 -4.07 9.09 3.95
C LEU A 30 -4.16 8.17 5.17
N VAL A 31 -3.01 7.73 5.70
CA VAL A 31 -2.92 6.83 6.85
C VAL A 31 -2.14 7.47 7.99
N GLN A 32 -2.38 6.93 9.19
CA GLN A 32 -1.60 7.24 10.38
C GLN A 32 -0.19 6.64 10.33
N ASP A 33 0.66 7.02 11.30
CA ASP A 33 1.99 6.47 11.45
C ASP A 33 1.92 4.93 11.55
N PRO A 34 2.57 4.18 10.64
CA PRO A 34 2.51 2.72 10.60
C PRO A 34 3.11 2.04 11.83
N THR A 35 3.91 2.76 12.62
CA THR A 35 4.57 2.25 13.83
C THR A 35 3.87 2.69 15.11
N ALA A 36 2.93 3.62 15.04
CA ALA A 36 2.18 4.08 16.20
C ALA A 36 1.19 3.02 16.70
N PHE A 37 1.06 2.95 18.02
CA PHE A 37 0.00 2.18 18.68
C PHE A 37 -1.33 2.91 18.44
N ALA A 38 -2.19 2.32 17.60
CA ALA A 38 -3.37 2.98 17.06
C ALA A 38 -4.69 2.46 17.66
N GLY A 39 -4.72 1.22 18.15
CA GLY A 39 -5.91 0.57 18.68
C GLY A 39 -5.61 -0.59 19.63
N VAL A 40 -6.62 -1.39 19.93
CA VAL A 40 -6.48 -2.61 20.74
C VAL A 40 -5.78 -3.67 19.89
N PRO A 41 -4.87 -4.49 20.44
CA PRO A 41 -4.26 -5.59 19.70
C PRO A 41 -5.29 -6.56 19.09
N LEU A 42 -5.03 -6.99 17.86
CA LEU A 42 -5.85 -7.97 17.12
C LEU A 42 -7.32 -7.55 16.93
N GLU A 43 -7.57 -6.25 16.74
CA GLU A 43 -8.89 -5.77 16.36
C GLU A 43 -9.25 -6.21 14.95
N PRO A 44 -10.50 -6.67 14.72
CA PRO A 44 -10.96 -7.00 13.38
C PRO A 44 -11.10 -5.74 12.52
N PRO A 45 -11.20 -5.89 11.19
CA PRO A 45 -11.51 -4.80 10.27
C PRO A 45 -12.73 -3.99 10.68
N SER A 46 -12.58 -2.66 10.70
CA SER A 46 -13.61 -1.70 11.09
C SER A 46 -13.46 -0.35 10.36
N GLY A 47 -14.43 0.55 10.53
CA GLY A 47 -14.34 1.90 9.96
C GLY A 47 -13.18 2.72 10.50
N ALA A 48 -12.72 2.42 11.73
CA ALA A 48 -11.54 3.04 12.34
C ALA A 48 -10.23 2.40 11.84
N HIS A 49 -10.22 1.08 11.66
CA HIS A 49 -9.07 0.31 11.19
C HIS A 49 -9.50 -0.60 10.03
N TRP A 50 -9.37 -0.13 8.79
CA TRP A 50 -9.97 -0.80 7.62
C TRP A 50 -9.49 -2.24 7.41
N LEU A 51 -8.25 -2.54 7.83
CA LEU A 51 -7.69 -3.90 7.82
C LEU A 51 -7.47 -4.47 9.24
N GLY A 52 -7.99 -3.80 10.26
CA GLY A 52 -7.76 -4.14 11.67
C GLY A 52 -6.39 -3.72 12.17
N THR A 53 -6.03 -4.23 13.34
CA THR A 53 -4.75 -3.99 14.00
C THR A 53 -3.94 -5.28 14.15
N ASN A 54 -2.61 -5.16 14.26
CA ASN A 54 -1.74 -6.30 14.51
C ASN A 54 -1.68 -6.65 16.02
N GLY A 55 -0.83 -7.61 16.39
CA GLY A 55 -0.64 -8.03 17.80
C GLY A 55 -0.06 -6.95 18.72
N GLN A 56 0.42 -5.83 18.18
CA GLN A 56 0.85 -4.67 18.96
C GLN A 56 -0.23 -3.57 19.01
N GLY A 57 -1.34 -3.70 18.28
CA GLY A 57 -2.33 -2.62 18.16
C GLY A 57 -1.97 -1.57 17.10
N GLN A 58 -1.03 -1.86 16.19
CA GLN A 58 -0.68 -0.98 15.08
C GLN A 58 -1.61 -1.24 13.89
N ASP A 59 -1.94 -0.20 13.15
CA ASP A 59 -2.84 -0.26 12.00
C ASP A 59 -2.25 -1.06 10.84
N VAL A 60 -2.96 -2.09 10.37
CA VAL A 60 -2.47 -2.99 9.31
C VAL A 60 -2.49 -2.31 7.94
N LEU A 61 -3.44 -1.41 7.68
CA LEU A 61 -3.50 -0.67 6.41
C LEU A 61 -2.33 0.31 6.30
N ALA A 62 -2.02 1.02 7.38
CA ALA A 62 -0.87 1.91 7.44
C ALA A 62 0.45 1.15 7.17
N GLN A 63 0.65 0.01 7.83
CA GLN A 63 1.81 -0.86 7.60
C GLN A 63 1.88 -1.37 6.16
N THR A 64 0.74 -1.75 5.58
CA THR A 64 0.67 -2.24 4.19
C THR A 64 1.08 -1.16 3.20
N ILE A 65 0.59 0.07 3.36
CA ILE A 65 0.94 1.21 2.50
C ILE A 65 2.42 1.58 2.65
N ALA A 66 2.94 1.59 3.88
CA ALA A 66 4.36 1.82 4.12
C ALA A 66 5.24 0.74 3.47
N GLY A 67 4.83 -0.53 3.56
CA GLY A 67 5.48 -1.66 2.90
C GLY A 67 5.45 -1.56 1.38
N ALA A 68 4.33 -1.15 0.77
CA ALA A 68 4.22 -0.92 -0.67
C ALA A 68 5.23 0.13 -1.17
N ARG A 69 5.41 1.23 -0.42
CA ARG A 69 6.42 2.24 -0.73
C ARG A 69 7.85 1.68 -0.67
N MET A 70 8.18 0.92 0.38
CA MET A 70 9.48 0.27 0.51
C MET A 70 9.75 -0.71 -0.63
N SER A 71 8.78 -1.55 -0.99
CA SER A 71 8.90 -2.52 -2.08
C SER A 71 9.16 -1.87 -3.42
N LEU A 72 8.51 -0.73 -3.72
CA LEU A 72 8.80 0.01 -4.96
C LEU A 72 10.19 0.62 -4.94
N LEU A 73 10.61 1.24 -3.84
CA LEU A 73 11.96 1.81 -3.72
C LEU A 73 13.04 0.74 -3.95
N VAL A 74 12.87 -0.45 -3.38
CA VAL A 74 13.78 -1.59 -3.61
C VAL A 74 13.69 -2.09 -5.05
N GLY A 75 12.49 -2.18 -5.63
CA GLY A 75 12.31 -2.64 -7.01
C GLY A 75 12.89 -1.70 -8.08
N PHE A 76 13.10 -0.42 -7.76
CA PHE A 76 13.73 0.57 -8.64
C PHE A 76 15.22 0.84 -8.33
N ALA A 77 15.77 0.23 -7.27
CA ALA A 77 17.19 0.32 -6.92
C ALA A 77 18.04 -0.67 -7.72
#